data_AF-W1TYL9-F1
#
_entry.id   AF-W1TYL9-F1
#
_cell.length_a   1.000
_cell.length_b   1.000
_cell.length_c   1.000
_cell.angle_alpha   90.00
_cell.angle_beta   90.00
_cell.angle_gamma   90.00
#
_symmetry.space_group_name_H-M   'P 1'
#
loop_
_entity.id
_entity.type
_entity.pdbx_description
1 polymer ?
#
loop_
_entity_poly.entity_id
_entity_poly.type
_entity_poly.pdbx_seq_one_letter_code
_entity_poly.pdbx_strand_id
1 'polypeptide(L)'
;MDKAEYILTHYNELKGDLEMLKYRLENFKPVTENEVIGSLVFERSDEPKVTSTPTNLRSEVIALSFRDKMIQENEELLADLTQRYIRLANDLDNFEIAIRFLKDDLAEFAQEMLKPECNWDSLMREFHISRSTVRNWRRKVLDHVRGVYLKMGYSLEK
;
A
#
# COMPACT_ATOMS: atom_id res chain seq x y z
N MET A 1 2.94 -5.24 18.45
CA MET A 1 3.76 -5.27 17.22
C MET A 1 3.81 -3.86 16.67
N ASP A 2 5.01 -3.27 16.64
CA ASP A 2 5.24 -1.95 16.04
C ASP A 2 5.45 -2.06 14.52
N LYS A 3 5.66 -0.92 13.86
CA LYS A 3 5.90 -0.87 12.40
C LYS A 3 7.13 -1.67 11.96
N ALA A 4 8.24 -1.56 12.69
CA ALA A 4 9.48 -2.26 12.36
C ALA A 4 9.30 -3.79 12.37
N GLU A 5 8.62 -4.32 13.40
CA GLU A 5 8.31 -5.74 13.51
C GLU A 5 7.30 -6.19 12.45
N TYR A 6 6.32 -5.34 12.11
CA TYR A 6 5.35 -5.61 11.07
C TYR A 6 6.01 -5.72 9.68
N ILE A 7 6.84 -4.73 9.31
CA ILE A 7 7.54 -4.73 8.01
C ILE A 7 8.52 -5.90 7.94
N LEU A 8 9.31 -6.16 8.99
CA LEU A 8 10.24 -7.29 8.98
C LEU A 8 9.52 -8.64 8.78
N THR A 9 8.31 -8.78 9.31
CA THR A 9 7.55 -10.04 9.23
C THR A 9 6.88 -10.22 7.86
N HIS A 10 6.37 -9.14 7.27
CA HIS A 10 5.58 -9.18 6.03
C HIS A 10 6.33 -8.55 4.85
N TYR A 11 7.67 -8.44 4.92
CA TYR A 11 8.48 -7.68 3.96
C TYR A 11 8.20 -8.06 2.50
N ASN A 12 8.21 -9.37 2.20
CA ASN A 12 7.98 -9.87 0.85
C ASN A 12 6.53 -9.66 0.37
N GLU A 13 5.55 -9.76 1.27
CA GLU A 13 4.15 -9.47 0.97
C GLU A 13 3.97 -7.99 0.65
N LEU A 14 4.53 -7.10 1.47
CA LEU A 14 4.51 -5.65 1.27
C LEU A 14 5.22 -5.22 -0.02
N LYS A 15 6.31 -5.89 -0.40
CA LYS A 15 6.95 -5.70 -1.71
C LYS A 15 6.03 -6.10 -2.86
N GLY A 16 5.31 -7.21 -2.73
CA GLY A 16 4.29 -7.63 -3.69
C GLY A 16 3.15 -6.62 -3.80
N ASP A 17 2.65 -6.14 -2.67
CA ASP A 17 1.60 -5.11 -2.60
C ASP A 17 2.06 -3.81 -3.27
N LEU A 18 3.31 -3.40 -3.07
CA LEU A 18 3.90 -2.23 -3.72
C LEU A 18 3.92 -2.39 -5.25
N GLU A 19 4.34 -3.54 -5.76
CA GLU A 19 4.34 -3.84 -7.20
C GLU A 19 2.90 -3.88 -7.76
N MET A 20 1.94 -4.43 -7.01
CA MET A 20 0.53 -4.40 -7.40
C MET A 20 -0.04 -2.97 -7.46
N LEU A 21 0.29 -2.13 -6.48
CA LEU A 21 -0.12 -0.72 -6.46
C LEU A 21 0.50 0.04 -7.63
N LYS A 22 1.79 -0.19 -7.92
CA LYS A 22 2.48 0.38 -9.07
C LYS A 22 1.81 -0.02 -10.38
N TYR A 23 1.54 -1.31 -10.55
CA TYR A 23 0.84 -1.81 -11.73
C TYR A 23 -0.54 -1.17 -11.90
N ARG A 24 -1.30 -1.00 -10.81
CA ARG A 24 -2.61 -0.33 -10.84
C ARG A 24 -2.51 1.15 -11.22
N LEU A 25 -1.47 1.86 -10.78
CA LEU A 25 -1.23 3.25 -11.16
C LEU A 25 -0.86 3.37 -12.64
N GLU A 26 0.04 2.52 -13.13
CA GLU A 26 0.48 2.50 -14.53
C GLU A 26 -0.65 2.11 -15.49
N ASN A 27 -1.59 1.28 -15.03
CA ASN A 27 -2.72 0.78 -15.81
C ASN A 27 -4.07 1.34 -15.33
N PHE A 28 -4.05 2.53 -14.71
CA PHE A 28 -5.27 3.13 -14.18
C PHE A 28 -6.30 3.35 -15.29
N LYS A 29 -7.50 2.79 -15.09
CA LYS A 29 -8.63 2.97 -15.98
C LYS A 29 -9.66 3.86 -15.30
N PRO A 30 -9.94 5.06 -15.84
CA PRO A 30 -10.97 5.91 -15.28
C PRO A 30 -12.33 5.22 -15.41
N VAL A 31 -13.18 5.41 -14.40
CA VAL A 31 -14.60 5.09 -14.44
C VAL A 31 -15.20 5.76 -15.68
N THR A 32 -16.00 5.01 -16.43
CA THR A 32 -16.62 5.47 -17.68
C THR A 32 -18.03 6.00 -17.44
N GLU A 33 -18.51 6.89 -18.33
CA GLU A 33 -19.83 7.51 -18.20
C GLU A 33 -20.95 6.44 -18.07
N ASN A 34 -20.82 5.32 -18.78
CA ASN A 34 -21.78 4.22 -18.74
C ASN A 34 -21.83 3.48 -17.38
N GLU A 35 -20.71 3.39 -16.67
CA GLU A 35 -20.66 2.71 -15.36
C GLU A 35 -21.32 3.55 -14.26
N VAL A 36 -21.18 4.88 -14.31
CA VAL A 36 -21.86 5.81 -13.40
C VAL A 36 -23.36 5.95 -13.72
N ILE A 37 -23.74 5.92 -15.00
CA ILE A 37 -25.16 5.88 -15.39
C ILE A 37 -25.84 4.63 -14.82
N GLY A 38 -25.16 3.48 -14.86
CA GLY A 38 -25.66 2.23 -14.29
C GLY A 38 -25.97 2.33 -12.78
N SER A 39 -25.03 2.82 -11.97
CA SER A 39 -25.19 2.87 -10.50
C SER A 39 -26.32 3.81 -10.05
N LEU A 40 -26.53 4.93 -10.74
CA LEU A 40 -27.55 5.92 -10.40
C LEU A 40 -28.97 5.55 -10.88
N VAL A 41 -29.08 4.80 -11.98
CA VAL A 41 -30.38 4.27 -12.44
C VAL A 41 -30.94 3.26 -11.44
N PHE A 42 -30.09 2.53 -10.72
CA PHE A 42 -30.50 1.63 -9.64
C PHE A 42 -30.74 2.32 -8.28
N GLU A 43 -30.27 3.56 -8.07
CA GLU A 43 -30.62 4.36 -6.87
C GLU A 43 -32.00 5.03 -6.97
N ARG A 44 -32.61 5.08 -8.17
CA ARG A 44 -33.92 5.70 -8.40
C ARG A 44 -34.98 4.71 -8.89
N SER A 45 -35.49 3.91 -7.96
CA SER A 45 -36.85 3.34 -8.00
C SER A 45 -37.46 3.58 -6.62
N ASP A 46 -38.43 4.48 -6.44
CA ASP A 46 -39.83 4.25 -6.80
C ASP A 46 -40.65 5.52 -7.11
N GLU A 47 -41.54 5.38 -8.10
CA GLU A 47 -42.75 6.14 -8.47
C GLU A 47 -42.72 7.42 -9.36
N PRO A 48 -43.74 7.59 -10.24
CA PRO A 48 -43.71 8.55 -11.36
C PRO A 48 -44.41 9.89 -11.06
N LYS A 49 -43.79 11.01 -11.43
CA LYS A 49 -44.50 12.27 -11.73
C LYS A 49 -43.95 12.93 -12.99
N VAL A 50 -44.72 12.85 -14.06
CA VAL A 50 -44.42 13.50 -15.35
C VAL A 50 -45.01 14.91 -15.34
N THR A 51 -44.16 15.93 -15.49
CA THR A 51 -44.59 17.28 -15.88
C THR A 51 -43.67 17.74 -17.01
N SER A 52 -44.20 17.76 -18.23
CA SER A 52 -43.45 18.09 -19.45
C SER A 52 -43.01 19.56 -19.46
N THR A 53 -41.73 19.78 -19.20
CA THR A 53 -40.99 21.04 -19.44
C THR A 53 -39.94 20.77 -20.52
N PRO A 54 -39.44 21.78 -21.27
CA PRO A 54 -38.65 21.56 -22.47
C PRO A 54 -37.39 20.75 -22.13
N THR A 55 -37.34 19.54 -22.67
CA THR A 55 -36.52 18.44 -22.18
C THR A 55 -35.01 18.65 -22.39
N ASN A 56 -34.63 19.44 -23.40
CA ASN A 56 -33.22 19.59 -23.83
C ASN A 56 -32.34 20.35 -22.82
N LEU A 57 -32.83 21.44 -22.23
CA LEU A 57 -32.05 22.24 -21.26
C LEU A 57 -31.77 21.47 -19.96
N ARG A 58 -32.69 20.60 -19.53
CA ARG A 58 -32.47 19.75 -18.35
C ARG A 58 -31.46 18.66 -18.62
N SER A 59 -31.53 18.01 -19.78
CA SER A 59 -30.62 16.90 -20.13
C SER A 59 -29.16 17.36 -20.24
N GLU A 60 -28.90 18.55 -20.79
CA GLU A 60 -27.54 19.11 -20.90
C GLU A 60 -26.93 19.46 -19.54
N VAL A 61 -27.69 20.12 -18.65
CA VAL A 61 -27.24 20.45 -17.29
C VAL A 61 -26.98 19.18 -16.48
N ILE A 62 -27.84 18.18 -16.64
CA ILE A 62 -27.68 16.87 -16.04
C ILE A 62 -26.40 16.18 -16.59
N ALA A 63 -26.16 16.20 -17.90
CA ALA A 63 -24.96 15.66 -18.54
C ALA A 63 -23.66 16.33 -18.09
N LEU A 64 -23.65 17.66 -17.95
CA LEU A 64 -22.49 18.40 -17.43
C LEU A 64 -22.21 18.03 -15.97
N SER A 65 -23.25 17.98 -15.12
CA SER A 65 -23.10 17.56 -13.72
C SER A 65 -22.62 16.11 -13.58
N PHE A 66 -22.95 15.22 -14.51
CA PHE A 66 -22.45 13.85 -14.55
C PHE A 66 -20.96 13.79 -14.86
N ARG A 67 -20.55 14.55 -15.88
CA ARG A 67 -19.14 14.62 -16.28
C ARG A 67 -18.27 15.16 -15.15
N ASP A 68 -18.72 16.21 -14.47
CA ASP A 68 -17.97 16.81 -13.35
C ASP A 68 -17.84 15.82 -12.18
N LYS A 69 -18.92 15.12 -11.81
CA LYS A 69 -18.89 14.10 -10.75
C LYS A 69 -17.96 12.93 -11.09
N MET A 70 -17.98 12.48 -12.35
CA MET A 70 -17.10 11.44 -12.87
C MET A 70 -15.62 11.84 -12.82
N ILE A 71 -15.30 13.07 -13.22
CA ILE A 71 -13.93 13.60 -13.17
C ILE A 71 -13.46 13.61 -11.71
N GLN A 72 -14.30 14.14 -10.81
CA GLN A 72 -13.99 14.19 -9.39
C GLN A 72 -13.74 12.80 -8.79
N GLU A 73 -14.61 11.83 -9.08
CA GLU A 73 -14.45 10.46 -8.58
C GLU A 73 -13.16 9.80 -9.08
N ASN A 74 -12.82 10.01 -10.36
CA ASN A 74 -11.56 9.51 -10.93
C ASN A 74 -10.32 10.17 -10.30
N GLU A 75 -10.38 11.48 -10.04
CA GLU A 75 -9.31 12.21 -9.35
C GLU A 75 -9.13 11.71 -7.91
N GLU A 76 -10.22 11.48 -7.18
CA GLU A 76 -10.21 10.94 -5.82
C GLU A 76 -9.62 9.52 -5.77
N LEU A 77 -10.03 8.64 -6.68
CA LEU A 77 -9.49 7.28 -6.79
C LEU A 77 -7.98 7.28 -7.10
N LEU A 78 -7.55 8.13 -8.03
CA LEU A 78 -6.14 8.24 -8.38
C LEU A 78 -5.32 8.80 -7.22
N ALA A 79 -5.85 9.79 -6.50
CA ALA A 79 -5.21 10.38 -5.33
C ALA A 79 -5.05 9.35 -4.19
N ASP A 80 -6.09 8.58 -3.87
CA ASP A 80 -6.03 7.51 -2.86
C ASP A 80 -5.00 6.44 -3.25
N LEU A 81 -5.03 5.97 -4.49
CA LEU A 81 -4.09 4.95 -4.98
C LEU A 81 -2.64 5.45 -4.91
N THR A 82 -2.41 6.69 -5.32
CA THR A 82 -1.10 7.35 -5.27
C THR A 82 -0.60 7.50 -3.84
N GLN A 83 -1.47 7.94 -2.92
CA GLN A 83 -1.11 8.12 -1.52
C GLN A 83 -0.75 6.79 -0.84
N ARG A 84 -1.49 5.72 -1.15
CA ARG A 84 -1.17 4.36 -0.67
C ARG A 84 0.18 3.89 -1.18
N TYR A 85 0.45 4.08 -2.46
CA TYR A 85 1.75 3.73 -3.06
C TYR A 85 2.89 4.50 -2.39
N ILE A 86 2.79 5.84 -2.27
CA ILE A 86 3.83 6.67 -1.67
C ILE A 86 4.09 6.27 -0.22
N ARG A 87 3.03 6.06 0.58
CA ARG A 87 3.18 5.63 1.98
C ARG A 87 3.93 4.30 2.08
N LEU A 88 3.49 3.29 1.33
CA LEU A 88 4.10 1.96 1.36
C LEU A 88 5.54 1.98 0.83
N ALA A 89 5.80 2.72 -0.26
CA ALA A 89 7.13 2.89 -0.83
C ALA A 89 8.09 3.51 0.19
N ASN A 90 7.68 4.61 0.83
CA ASN A 90 8.47 5.27 1.87
C ASN A 90 8.72 4.35 3.06
N ASP A 91 7.71 3.59 3.50
CA ASP A 91 7.84 2.68 4.63
C ASP A 91 8.84 1.56 4.36
N LEU A 92 8.82 0.99 3.15
CA LEU A 92 9.79 -0.02 2.71
C LEU A 92 11.19 0.57 2.52
N ASP A 93 11.31 1.75 1.92
CA ASP A 93 12.62 2.40 1.71
C ASP A 93 13.27 2.77 3.06
N ASN A 94 12.50 3.35 3.99
CA ASN A 94 12.94 3.64 5.34
C ASN A 94 13.45 2.38 6.07
N PHE A 95 12.72 1.27 5.92
CA PHE A 95 13.12 -0.01 6.48
C PHE A 95 14.42 -0.53 5.85
N GLU A 96 14.53 -0.52 4.52
CA GLU A 96 15.72 -0.96 3.80
C GLU A 96 16.95 -0.11 4.15
N ILE A 97 16.80 1.21 4.24
CA ILE A 97 17.84 2.12 4.71
C ILE A 97 18.31 1.71 6.11
N ALA A 98 17.38 1.41 7.02
CA ALA A 98 17.73 0.96 8.36
C ALA A 98 18.48 -0.38 8.36
N ILE A 99 18.09 -1.32 7.50
CA ILE A 99 18.82 -2.59 7.33
C ILE A 99 20.22 -2.36 6.76
N ARG A 100 20.40 -1.42 5.82
CA ARG A 100 21.73 -1.07 5.25
C ARG A 100 22.71 -0.51 6.28
N PHE A 101 22.24 0.02 7.41
CA PHE A 101 23.09 0.51 8.50
C PHE A 101 23.51 -0.57 9.51
N LEU A 102 23.01 -1.80 9.37
CA LEU A 102 23.52 -2.94 10.12
C LEU A 102 24.99 -3.20 9.76
N LYS A 103 25.72 -3.79 10.69
CA LYS A 103 27.13 -4.14 10.54
C LYS A 103 27.36 -5.61 10.87
N ASP A 104 28.49 -6.11 10.38
CA ASP A 104 29.02 -7.44 10.70
C ASP A 104 28.00 -8.54 10.35
N ASP A 105 28.07 -9.68 11.04
CA ASP A 105 27.23 -10.86 10.81
C ASP A 105 25.71 -10.55 10.90
N LEU A 106 25.32 -9.48 11.61
CA LEU A 106 23.92 -9.06 11.69
C LEU A 106 23.40 -8.48 10.37
N ALA A 107 24.26 -7.84 9.57
CA ALA A 107 23.89 -7.33 8.27
C ALA A 107 23.61 -8.47 7.30
N GLU A 108 24.51 -9.45 7.21
CA GLU A 108 24.34 -10.64 6.38
C GLU A 108 23.11 -11.45 6.81
N PHE A 109 22.96 -11.70 8.12
CA PHE A 109 21.77 -12.36 8.66
C PHE A 109 20.46 -11.65 8.31
N ALA A 110 20.45 -10.32 8.35
CA ALA A 110 19.26 -9.56 7.99
C ALA A 110 18.94 -9.70 6.50
N GLN A 111 19.93 -9.66 5.61
CA GLN A 111 19.72 -9.87 4.17
C GLN A 111 19.14 -11.26 3.88
N GLU A 112 19.70 -12.30 4.51
CA GLU A 112 19.19 -13.67 4.36
C GLU A 112 17.75 -13.81 4.87
N MET A 113 17.42 -13.15 5.98
CA MET A 113 16.07 -13.15 6.53
C MET A 113 15.02 -12.50 5.62
N LEU A 114 15.42 -11.58 4.75
CA LEU A 114 14.51 -10.88 3.83
C LEU A 114 14.24 -11.66 2.54
N LYS A 115 14.97 -12.75 2.27
CA LYS A 115 14.74 -13.58 1.07
C LYS A 115 13.37 -14.27 1.13
N PRO A 116 12.64 -14.39 0.00
CA PRO A 116 11.35 -15.06 -0.05
C PRO A 116 11.33 -16.50 0.48
N GLU A 117 12.41 -17.24 0.25
CA GLU A 117 12.60 -18.63 0.66
C GLU A 117 13.14 -18.81 2.08
N CYS A 118 13.30 -17.71 2.83
CA CYS A 118 13.85 -17.75 4.18
C CYS A 118 13.01 -18.64 5.10
N ASN A 119 13.68 -19.59 5.74
CA ASN A 119 13.13 -20.35 6.84
C ASN A 119 14.14 -20.40 8.00
N TRP A 120 13.62 -20.47 9.24
CA TRP A 120 14.45 -20.41 10.44
C TRP A 120 15.50 -21.52 10.52
N ASP A 121 15.20 -22.70 10.01
CA ASP A 121 16.11 -23.85 10.05
C ASP A 121 17.25 -23.72 9.01
N SER A 122 17.01 -23.04 7.89
CA SER A 122 18.04 -22.66 6.93
C SER A 122 19.00 -21.63 7.51
N LEU A 123 18.48 -20.58 8.17
CA LEU A 123 19.33 -19.59 8.86
C LEU A 123 20.21 -20.22 9.95
N MET A 124 19.67 -21.18 10.69
CA MET A 124 20.46 -21.92 11.69
C MET A 124 21.62 -22.70 11.07
N ARG A 125 21.39 -23.32 9.92
CA ARG A 125 22.41 -24.11 9.20
C ARG A 125 23.48 -23.23 8.57
N GLU A 126 23.06 -22.14 7.93
CA GLU A 126 23.93 -21.21 7.21
C GLU A 126 24.87 -20.46 8.16
N PHE A 127 24.33 -19.91 9.24
CA PHE A 127 25.11 -19.16 10.23
C PHE A 127 25.71 -20.04 11.33
N HIS A 128 25.46 -21.36 11.30
CA HIS A 128 25.87 -22.31 12.35
C HIS A 128 25.44 -21.89 13.77
N ILE A 129 24.21 -21.38 13.90
CA ILE A 129 23.67 -20.84 15.15
C ILE A 129 22.45 -21.64 15.64
N SER A 130 22.22 -21.61 16.96
CA SER A 130 21.05 -22.22 17.56
C SER A 130 19.78 -21.40 17.31
N ARG A 131 18.61 -22.03 17.48
CA ARG A 131 17.30 -21.36 17.38
C ARG A 131 17.15 -20.18 18.34
N SER A 132 17.73 -20.28 19.55
CA SER A 132 17.73 -19.18 20.52
C SER A 132 18.59 -18.01 20.05
N THR A 133 19.73 -18.29 19.41
CA THR A 133 20.58 -17.26 18.80
C THR A 133 19.90 -16.57 17.64
N VAL A 134 19.20 -17.31 16.75
CA VAL A 134 18.37 -16.72 15.68
C VAL A 134 17.34 -15.75 16.24
N ARG A 135 16.59 -16.16 17.27
CA ARG A 135 15.61 -15.28 17.93
C ARG A 135 16.27 -14.03 18.52
N ASN A 136 17.46 -14.18 19.12
CA ASN A 136 18.21 -13.06 19.67
C ASN A 136 18.72 -12.11 18.57
N TRP A 137 19.21 -12.63 17.45
CA TRP A 137 19.69 -11.84 16.32
C TRP A 137 18.55 -11.10 15.64
N ARG A 138 17.40 -11.75 15.42
CA ARG A 138 16.17 -11.07 14.96
C ARG A 138 15.80 -9.90 15.87
N ARG A 139 15.85 -10.09 17.19
CA ARG A 139 15.60 -9.00 18.15
C ARG A 139 16.61 -7.86 17.99
N LYS A 140 17.90 -8.17 17.86
CA LYS A 140 18.94 -7.15 17.62
C LYS A 140 18.72 -6.37 16.32
N VAL A 141 18.29 -7.04 15.24
CA VAL A 141 17.90 -6.38 13.99
C VAL A 141 16.75 -5.41 14.23
N LEU A 142 15.70 -5.82 14.93
CA LEU A 142 14.56 -4.95 15.24
C LEU A 142 14.96 -3.75 16.11
N ASP A 143 15.80 -3.96 17.12
CA ASP A 143 16.28 -2.89 17.99
C ASP A 143 17.15 -1.89 17.22
N HIS A 144 17.94 -2.37 16.26
CA HIS A 144 18.68 -1.51 15.34
C HIS A 144 17.74 -0.67 14.46
N VAL A 145 16.75 -1.30 13.81
CA VAL A 145 15.78 -0.60 12.95
C VAL A 145 15.04 0.47 13.74
N ARG A 146 14.55 0.15 14.95
CA ARG A 146 13.93 1.12 15.85
C ARG A 146 14.87 2.28 16.16
N GLY A 147 16.14 2.00 16.45
CA GLY A 147 17.15 3.00 16.70
C GLY A 147 17.39 3.94 15.50
N VAL A 148 17.37 3.42 14.27
CA VAL A 148 17.46 4.24 13.06
C VAL A 148 16.20 5.08 12.88
N TYR A 149 15.01 4.51 13.08
CA TYR A 149 13.74 5.23 12.92
C TYR A 149 13.66 6.43 13.86
N LEU A 150 14.03 6.25 15.14
CA LEU A 150 14.06 7.34 16.12
C LEU A 150 15.06 8.44 15.73
N LYS A 151 16.22 8.09 15.18
CA LYS A 151 17.24 9.06 14.75
C LYS A 151 16.84 9.84 13.51
N MET A 152 16.15 9.18 12.57
CA MET A 152 15.73 9.75 11.29
C MET A 152 14.34 10.42 11.36
N GLY A 153 13.64 10.30 12.49
CA GLY A 153 12.28 10.84 12.67
C GLY A 153 11.20 10.04 11.94
N TYR A 154 11.46 8.76 11.63
CA TYR A 154 10.47 7.88 11.00
C TYR A 154 9.45 7.40 12.01
N SER A 155 8.18 7.35 11.62
CA SER A 155 7.11 6.86 12.49
C SER A 155 7.24 5.36 12.77
N LEU A 156 7.06 4.97 14.03
CA LEU A 156 6.95 3.58 14.48
C LEU A 156 5.49 3.10 14.54
N GLU A 157 4.54 3.99 14.28
CA GLU A 157 3.11 3.67 14.21
C GLU A 157 2.78 2.98 12.88
N LYS A 158 1.80 2.08 12.92
CA LYS A 158 1.38 1.30 11.76
C LYS A 158 0.67 2.15 10.72
#